data_AF-A0A4R3E435-F1
#
_entry.id   AF-A0A4R3E435-F1
#
_cell.length_a   1.000
_cell.length_b   1.000
_cell.length_c   1.000
_cell.angle_alpha   90.00
_cell.angle_beta   90.00
_cell.angle_gamma   90.00
#
_symmetry.space_group_name_H-M   'P 1'
#
loop_
_entity.id
_entity.type
_entity.pdbx_description
1 polymer ?
#
loop_
_entity_poly.entity_id
_entity_poly.type
_entity_poly.pdbx_seq_one_letter_code
_entity_poly.pdbx_strand_id
1 'polypeptide(L)'
;MVFGRATDGERNVEQFFSLYSHDFLRIGACVPRAQVAAPDFAVAETLHLAGRGSDDGCAVMLFPELGLSSYAIDEIGGGKVGHGSGGIVQPRAE
;
A
#
# COMPACT_ATOMS: atom_id res chain seq x y z
N MET A 1 28.75 -15.97 -19.56
CA MET A 1 27.29 -15.92 -19.34
C MET A 1 26.74 -14.87 -20.31
N VAL A 2 26.18 -15.31 -21.44
CA VAL A 2 25.64 -14.41 -22.47
C VAL A 2 24.13 -14.38 -22.29
N PHE A 3 23.58 -13.23 -21.93
CA PHE A 3 22.13 -13.01 -21.97
C PHE A 3 21.70 -13.01 -23.44
N GLY A 4 20.90 -13.99 -23.85
CA GLY A 4 20.35 -14.07 -25.20
C GLY A 4 19.55 -12.80 -25.51
N ARG A 5 19.86 -12.13 -26.63
CA ARG A 5 19.07 -11.00 -27.10
C ARG A 5 17.76 -11.55 -27.65
N ALA A 6 16.62 -11.11 -27.09
CA ALA A 6 15.31 -11.34 -27.69
C ALA A 6 15.34 -10.93 -29.18
N THR A 7 14.69 -11.72 -30.03
CA THR A 7 14.60 -11.41 -31.46
C THR A 7 13.74 -10.16 -31.67
N ASP A 8 13.95 -9.42 -32.76
CA ASP A 8 13.23 -8.16 -33.01
C ASP A 8 11.71 -8.35 -33.11
N GLY A 9 11.28 -9.53 -33.58
CA GLY A 9 9.88 -9.95 -33.59
C GLY A 9 9.29 -10.11 -32.19
N GLU A 10 9.98 -10.80 -31.27
CA GLU A 10 9.50 -10.98 -29.89
C GLU A 10 9.34 -9.65 -29.14
N ARG A 11 10.29 -8.71 -29.32
CA ARG A 11 10.17 -7.37 -28.72
C ARG A 11 8.94 -6.61 -29.20
N ASN A 12 8.58 -6.73 -30.47
CA ASN A 12 7.45 -6.03 -31.07
C ASN A 12 6.12 -6.55 -30.47
N VAL A 13 6.03 -7.86 -30.25
CA VAL A 13 4.86 -8.51 -29.65
C VAL A 13 4.72 -8.12 -28.16
N GLU A 14 5.80 -8.14 -27.38
CA GLU A 14 5.79 -7.70 -25.97
C GLU A 14 5.40 -6.23 -25.82
N GLN A 15 5.94 -5.36 -26.69
CA GLN A 15 5.55 -3.95 -26.71
C GLN A 15 4.07 -3.76 -27.11
N PHE A 16 3.55 -4.57 -28.03
CA PHE A 16 2.15 -4.49 -28.42
C PHE A 16 1.19 -4.80 -27.26
N PHE A 17 1.53 -5.74 -26.38
CA PHE A 17 0.69 -6.09 -25.21
C PHE A 17 0.97 -5.25 -23.96
N SER A 18 2.03 -4.43 -23.97
CA SER A 18 2.34 -3.51 -22.89
C SER A 18 1.42 -2.29 -22.93
N LEU A 19 0.58 -2.12 -21.91
CA LEU A 19 -0.26 -0.92 -21.73
C LEU A 19 0.57 0.38 -21.81
N TYR A 20 1.78 0.34 -21.26
CA TYR A 20 2.69 1.47 -21.16
C TYR A 20 3.28 1.92 -22.50
N SER A 21 3.36 1.01 -23.47
CA SER A 21 3.80 1.34 -24.83
C SER A 21 2.73 2.05 -25.65
N HIS A 22 1.50 2.11 -25.14
CA HIS A 22 0.34 2.74 -25.78
C HIS A 22 -0.22 3.92 -24.95
N ASP A 23 0.63 4.60 -24.17
CA ASP A 23 0.29 5.78 -23.38
C ASP A 23 -0.80 5.57 -22.29
N PHE A 24 -1.04 4.31 -21.88
CA PHE A 24 -1.90 4.01 -20.74
C PHE A 24 -1.10 3.91 -19.44
N LEU A 25 -1.73 4.32 -18.33
CA LEU A 25 -1.18 4.24 -16.98
C LEU A 25 -2.07 3.37 -16.10
N ARG A 26 -1.48 2.35 -15.44
CA ARG A 26 -2.16 1.58 -14.40
C ARG A 26 -1.91 2.23 -13.04
N ILE A 27 -2.97 2.63 -12.35
CA ILE A 27 -2.92 3.23 -11.01
C ILE A 27 -3.66 2.33 -10.01
N GLY A 28 -3.08 2.10 -8.84
CA GLY A 28 -3.71 1.42 -7.72
C GLY A 28 -4.14 2.40 -6.62
N ALA A 29 -5.38 2.27 -6.12
CA ALA A 29 -5.81 2.91 -4.88
C ALA A 29 -5.84 1.86 -3.77
N CYS A 30 -5.08 2.09 -2.70
CA CYS A 30 -4.77 1.09 -1.69
C CYS A 30 -5.40 1.45 -0.36
N VAL A 31 -5.95 0.45 0.33
CA VAL A 31 -6.48 0.59 1.69
C VAL A 31 -5.81 -0.47 2.57
N PRO A 32 -4.67 -0.16 3.20
CA PRO A 32 -4.01 -1.08 4.11
C PRO A 32 -4.85 -1.34 5.36
N ARG A 33 -4.74 -2.53 5.92
CA ARG A 33 -5.22 -2.82 7.28
C ARG A 33 -4.50 -1.90 8.28
N ALA A 34 -5.25 -1.38 9.26
CA ALA A 34 -4.71 -0.50 10.29
C ALA A 34 -4.81 -1.16 11.68
N GLN A 35 -3.82 -0.89 12.53
CA GLN A 35 -3.80 -1.26 13.95
C GLN A 35 -3.34 -0.06 14.78
N VAL A 36 -4.00 0.17 15.91
CA VAL A 36 -3.72 1.32 16.80
C VAL A 36 -2.33 1.20 17.41
N ALA A 37 -1.57 2.30 17.40
CA ALA A 37 -0.23 2.42 17.99
C ALA A 37 0.79 1.36 17.51
N ALA A 38 0.59 0.80 16.32
CA ALA A 38 1.44 -0.23 15.74
C ALA A 38 2.04 0.23 14.40
N PRO A 39 3.03 1.14 14.42
CA PRO A 39 3.65 1.68 13.20
C PRO A 39 4.32 0.59 12.36
N ASP A 40 4.97 -0.39 12.99
CA ASP A 40 5.63 -1.50 12.30
C ASP A 40 4.64 -2.34 11.48
N PHE A 41 3.43 -2.54 12.03
CA PHE A 41 2.35 -3.23 11.33
C PHE A 41 1.86 -2.43 10.11
N ALA A 42 1.68 -1.12 10.27
CA ALA A 42 1.27 -0.24 9.17
C ALA A 42 2.30 -0.20 8.03
N VAL A 43 3.59 -0.18 8.37
CA VAL A 43 4.69 -0.27 7.40
C VAL A 43 4.66 -1.62 6.67
N ALA A 44 4.54 -2.73 7.41
CA ALA A 44 4.51 -4.06 6.81
C ALA A 44 3.34 -4.23 5.82
N GLU A 45 2.16 -3.74 6.19
CA GLU A 45 0.97 -3.81 5.33
C GLU A 45 1.10 -2.90 4.09
N THR A 46 1.69 -1.70 4.26
CA THR A 46 1.97 -0.80 3.14
C THR A 46 2.96 -1.43 2.15
N LEU A 47 4.03 -2.06 2.65
CA LEU A 47 5.00 -2.78 1.82
C LEU A 47 4.37 -3.99 1.12
N HIS A 48 3.49 -4.72 1.81
CA HIS A 48 2.78 -5.85 1.22
C HIS A 48 1.94 -5.41 0.02
N LEU A 49 1.13 -4.36 0.17
CA LEU A 49 0.33 -3.81 -0.92
C LEU A 49 1.19 -3.22 -2.04
N ALA A 50 2.28 -2.51 -1.69
CA ALA A 50 3.22 -1.99 -2.67
C ALA A 50 3.86 -3.10 -3.53
N GLY A 51 4.26 -4.21 -2.89
CA GLY A 51 4.77 -5.39 -3.58
C GLY A 51 3.75 -5.97 -4.56
N ARG A 52 2.49 -6.15 -4.12
CA ARG A 52 1.42 -6.63 -5.00
C ARG A 52 1.17 -5.70 -6.18
N GLY A 53 1.16 -4.39 -5.96
CA GLY A 53 0.98 -3.45 -7.07
C GLY A 53 2.16 -3.44 -8.03
N SER A 54 3.38 -3.69 -7.56
CA SER A 54 4.54 -3.90 -8.44
C SER A 54 4.38 -5.16 -9.29
N ASP A 55 3.94 -6.28 -8.70
CA ASP A 55 3.70 -7.53 -9.42
C ASP A 55 2.56 -7.40 -10.43
N ASP A 56 1.52 -6.64 -10.08
CA ASP A 56 0.42 -6.26 -10.96
C ASP A 56 0.83 -5.20 -11.97
N GLY A 57 2.08 -4.73 -11.96
CA GLY A 57 2.57 -3.70 -12.87
C GLY A 57 1.77 -2.41 -12.78
N CYS A 58 1.41 -1.93 -11.59
CA CYS A 58 0.93 -0.57 -11.34
C CYS A 58 2.09 0.41 -11.43
N ALA A 59 1.90 1.51 -12.14
CA ALA A 59 2.90 2.57 -12.24
C ALA A 59 2.84 3.54 -11.05
N VAL A 60 1.65 3.74 -10.47
CA VAL A 60 1.45 4.61 -9.31
C VAL A 60 0.50 3.93 -8.33
N MET A 61 0.82 4.03 -7.04
CA MET A 61 -0.04 3.55 -5.96
C MET A 61 -0.33 4.66 -4.97
N LEU A 62 -1.61 4.84 -4.66
CA LEU A 62 -2.11 5.85 -3.73
C LEU A 62 -2.48 5.19 -2.41
N PHE A 63 -1.96 5.73 -1.31
CA PHE A 63 -2.25 5.27 0.04
C PHE A 63 -3.00 6.34 0.83
N PRO A 64 -3.76 5.96 1.87
CA PRO A 64 -4.49 6.92 2.69
C PRO A 64 -3.54 7.87 3.44
N GLU A 65 -4.01 9.09 3.69
CA GLU A 65 -3.30 10.08 4.49
C GLU A 65 -2.97 9.52 5.89
N LEU A 66 -1.74 9.78 6.36
CA LEU A 66 -1.23 9.33 7.67
C LEU A 66 -1.33 7.81 7.89
N GLY A 67 -1.37 6.98 6.83
CA GLY A 67 -1.51 5.52 6.94
C GLY A 67 -0.41 4.83 7.77
N LEU A 68 0.81 5.37 7.81
CA LEU A 68 1.94 4.83 8.59
C LEU A 68 1.89 5.24 10.06
N SER A 69 1.42 6.45 10.34
CA SER A 69 1.24 6.94 11.70
C SER A 69 -0.07 6.43 12.28
N SER A 70 -1.08 6.13 11.45
CA SER A 70 -2.48 5.97 11.87
C SER A 70 -3.04 7.27 12.46
N TYR A 71 -4.28 7.62 12.08
CA TYR A 71 -5.06 8.69 12.73
C TYR A 71 -5.23 8.44 14.25
N ALA A 72 -4.89 7.25 14.73
CA ALA A 72 -5.02 6.82 16.12
C ALA A 72 -3.91 7.30 17.08
N ILE A 73 -2.92 8.10 16.64
CA ILE A 73 -1.92 8.72 17.54
C ILE A 73 -2.27 10.16 17.92
N ASP A 74 -3.49 10.62 17.69
CA ASP A 74 -3.93 11.88 18.30
C ASP A 74 -4.05 11.64 19.82
N GLU A 75 -2.98 12.02 20.51
CA GLU A 75 -2.69 11.87 21.95
C GLU A 75 -2.03 10.56 22.45
N ILE A 76 -0.76 10.33 22.09
CA ILE A 76 0.18 9.71 23.05
C ILE A 76 1.48 10.51 23.14
N GLY A 77 1.46 11.60 23.91
CA GLY A 77 2.66 12.37 24.20
C GLY A 77 2.43 13.72 24.87
N GLY A 78 2.00 13.75 26.13
CA GLY A 78 1.89 15.04 26.84
C GLY A 78 1.40 15.03 28.30
N GLY A 79 1.97 14.20 29.19
CA GLY A 79 1.93 14.47 30.63
C GLY A 79 0.72 13.94 31.43
N LYS A 80 0.98 12.90 32.26
CA LYS A 80 0.31 12.55 33.53
C LYS A 80 -1.14 13.06 33.78
N VAL A 81 -2.14 12.20 33.59
CA VAL A 81 -3.41 12.13 34.38
C VAL A 81 -3.92 10.68 34.22
N GLY A 82 -4.13 9.83 35.22
CA GLY A 82 -5.03 9.96 36.37
C GLY A 82 -6.41 9.36 36.03
N HIS A 83 -6.61 8.07 36.34
CA HIS A 83 -7.88 7.32 36.51
C HIS A 83 -9.05 7.48 35.51
N GLY A 84 -9.56 6.34 34.99
CA GLY A 84 -10.96 6.26 34.54
C GLY A 84 -11.25 5.16 33.51
N SER A 85 -12.08 4.21 33.89
CA SER A 85 -12.68 3.15 33.07
C SER A 85 -13.39 3.63 31.79
N GLY A 86 -13.24 2.91 30.67
CA GLY A 86 -14.09 3.06 29.49
C GLY A 86 -13.74 2.09 28.37
N GLY A 87 -14.54 1.02 28.20
CA GLY A 87 -14.32 -0.02 27.20
C GLY A 87 -14.62 0.43 25.76
N ILE A 88 -13.85 -0.10 24.80
CA ILE A 88 -14.11 0.07 23.38
C ILE A 88 -15.21 -0.92 22.97
N VAL A 89 -16.42 -0.39 22.74
CA VAL A 89 -17.52 -1.11 22.07
C VAL A 89 -17.17 -1.24 20.59
N GLN A 90 -17.08 -2.48 20.10
CA GLN A 90 -17.03 -2.78 18.67
C GLN A 90 -18.43 -2.54 18.05
N PRO A 91 -18.57 -1.84 16.93
CA PRO A 91 -19.85 -1.75 16.22
C PRO A 91 -20.20 -3.13 15.64
N ARG A 92 -21.35 -3.66 16.04
CA ARG A 92 -21.94 -4.87 15.47
C ARG A 92 -22.52 -4.49 14.10
N ALA A 93 -22.10 -5.23 13.07
CA ALA A 93 -22.67 -5.12 11.74
C ALA A 93 -24.13 -5.61 11.76
N GLU A 94 -25.02 -4.79 11.20
CA GLU A 94 -26.31 -5.18 10.64
C GLU A 94 -26.37 -4.72 9.18
#